data_AF-A0A9D1UFG0-F1
#
_entry.id   AF-A0A9D1UFG0-F1
#
_cell.length_a   1.000
_cell.length_b   1.000
_cell.length_c   1.000
_cell.angle_alpha   90.00
_cell.angle_beta   90.00
_cell.angle_gamma   90.00
#
_symmetry.space_group_name_H-M   'P 1'
#
loop_
_entity.id
_entity.type
_entity.pdbx_description
1 polymer ?
#
loop_
_entity_poly.entity_id
_entity_poly.type
_entity_poly.pdbx_seq_one_letter_code
_entity_poly.pdbx_strand_id
1 'polypeptide(L)' 'MEGNILIVCYSYSGETRRIAEIIERQTGGKRSQIYPRQPYPAVFERRLSQDQD' A
#
# COMPACT_ATOMS: atom_id res chain seq x y z
N MET A 1 10.74 -6.31 24.90
CA MET A 1 10.62 -4.94 24.36
C MET A 1 9.43 -4.93 23.43
N GLU A 2 8.33 -4.27 23.81
CA GLU A 2 7.28 -3.92 22.86
C GLU A 2 7.80 -2.77 22.01
N GLY A 3 8.28 -3.09 20.80
CA GLY A 3 8.61 -2.06 19.81
C GLY A 3 7.33 -1.48 19.25
N ASN A 4 7.19 -0.16 19.24
CA ASN A 4 6.10 0.50 18.55
C ASN A 4 6.34 0.39 17.03
N ILE A 5 5.78 -0.65 16.41
CA ILE A 5 5.87 -0.89 14.98
C ILE A 5 4.86 0.01 14.26
N LEU A 6 5.35 0.82 13.32
CA LEU A 6 4.53 1.64 12.42
C LEU A 6 4.70 1.14 10.98
N ILE A 7 3.58 0.83 10.34
CA ILE A 7 3.53 0.39 8.95
C ILE A 7 2.96 1.52 8.11
N VAL A 8 3.79 2.13 7.28
CA VAL A 8 3.37 3.22 6.38
C VAL A 8 3.29 2.68 4.96
N CYS A 9 2.13 2.81 4.32
CA CYS A 9 1.94 2.33 2.96
C CYS A 9 1.14 3.31 2.10
N TYR A 10 1.50 3.37 0.82
CA TYR A 10 0.65 3.87 -0.25
C TYR A 10 0.23 2.68 -1.13
N SER A 11 -0.98 2.71 -1.68
CA SER A 11 -1.39 1.73 -2.68
C SER A 11 -2.26 2.39 -3.73
N TYR A 12 -1.89 2.19 -4.99
CA TYR A 12 -2.66 2.66 -6.13
C TYR A 12 -3.83 1.72 -6.45
N SER A 13 -3.53 0.45 -6.74
CA SER A 13 -4.52 -0.57 -7.11
C SER A 13 -5.03 -1.43 -5.94
N GLY A 14 -4.47 -1.27 -4.73
CA GLY A 14 -4.88 -2.00 -3.53
C GLY A 14 -3.96 -3.15 -3.10
N GLU A 15 -3.07 -3.65 -3.96
CA GLU A 15 -2.20 -4.78 -3.63
C GLU A 15 -1.26 -4.48 -2.46
N THR A 16 -0.57 -3.34 -2.50
CA THR A 16 0.30 -2.90 -1.40
C THR A 16 -0.47 -2.71 -0.09
N ARG A 17 -1.73 -2.25 -0.15
CA ARG A 17 -2.59 -2.12 1.04
C ARG A 17 -2.89 -3.50 1.63
N ARG A 18 -3.19 -4.49 0.79
CA ARG A 18 -3.45 -5.88 1.22
C ARG A 18 -2.23 -6.49 1.92
N ILE A 19 -1.03 -6.27 1.41
CA ILE A 19 0.21 -6.72 2.07
C ILE A 19 0.43 -5.99 3.39
N ALA A 20 0.20 -4.67 3.45
CA ALA A 20 0.32 -3.90 4.68
C ALA A 20 -0.65 -4.37 5.78
N GLU A 21 -1.87 -4.79 5.43
CA GLU A 21 -2.84 -5.40 6.35
C GLU A 21 -2.35 -6.75 6.89
N ILE A 22 -1.64 -7.55 6.09
CA ILE A 22 -1.04 -8.81 6.54
C ILE A 22 0.09 -8.53 7.55
N ILE A 23 0.96 -7.55 7.25
CA ILE A 23 2.06 -7.16 8.15
C ILE A 23 1.50 -6.63 9.48
N GLU A 24 0.44 -5.81 9.45
CA GLU A 24 -0.27 -5.32 10.64
C GLU A 24 -0.73 -6.47 11.54
N ARG A 25 -1.39 -7.48 10.96
CA ARG A 25 -1.88 -8.66 11.70
C ARG A 25 -0.74 -9.51 12.28
N GLN A 26 0.37 -9.64 11.58
CA GLN A 26 1.50 -10.47 12.01
C GLN A 26 2.35 -9.79 13.10
N THR A 27 2.39 -8.46 13.09
CA THR A 27 3.29 -7.69 13.96
C THR A 27 2.59 -7.04 15.14
N GLY A 28 1.25 -6.90 15.10
CA GLY A 28 0.51 -6.08 16.05
C GLY A 28 0.82 -4.58 15.94
N GLY A 29 1.51 -4.16 14.88
CA GLY A 29 1.88 -2.77 14.63
C GLY A 29 0.69 -1.91 14.21
N LYS A 30 0.86 -0.59 14.24
CA LYS A 30 -0.13 0.38 13.75
C LYS A 30 0.10 0.65 12.27
N ARG A 31 -0.95 0.58 11.46
CA ARG A 31 -0.87 0.98 10.05
C ARG A 31 -1.29 2.43 9.82
N SER A 32 -0.61 3.11 8.89
CA SER A 32 -0.94 4.44 8.40
C SER A 32 -0.88 4.46 6.87
N GLN A 33 -1.98 4.85 6.24
CA GLN A 33 -2.03 4.99 4.78
C GLN A 33 -1.69 6.43 4.39
N ILE A 34 -0.76 6.59 3.45
CA ILE A 34 -0.44 7.88 2.84
C ILE A 34 -1.10 7.99 1.48
N TYR A 35 -1.34 9.23 1.06
CA TYR A 35 -1.94 9.56 -0.23
C TYR A 35 -1.02 10.54 -0.97
N PRO A 36 -0.88 10.39 -2.30
CA PRO A 36 -0.03 11.27 -3.06
C PRO A 36 -0.68 12.65 -3.14
N ARG A 37 0.14 13.71 -3.05
CA ARG A 37 -0.34 15.08 -3.26
C ARG A 37 -0.91 15.29 -4.66
N GLN A 38 -0.35 14.59 -5.65
CA GLN A 38 -0.84 14.54 -7.02
C GLN A 38 -1.10 13.07 -7.39
N PRO A 39 -2.34 12.67 -7.72
CA PRO A 39 -2.64 11.29 -8.11
C PRO A 39 -1.84 10.83 -9.33
N TYR A 40 -1.60 9.52 -9.44
CA TYR A 40 -1.02 8.96 -10.65
C TYR A 40 -1.93 9.25 -11.86
N PRO A 41 -1.36 9.62 -13.02
CA PRO A 41 -2.15 9.87 -14.21
C PRO A 41 -2.92 8.61 -14.66
N ALA A 42 -4.12 8.78 -15.22
CA ALA A 42 -4.92 7.67 -15.75
C ALA A 42 -4.19 6.85 -16.84
N VAL A 43 -3.21 7.44 -17.55
CA VAL A 43 -2.36 6.69 -18.51
C VAL A 43 -1.53 5.59 -17.83
N PHE A 44 -1.28 5.73 -16.52
CA PHE A 44 -0.61 4.71 -15.73
C PHE A 44 -1.49 3.46 -15.51
N GLU A 45 -2.82 3.62 -15.39
CA GLU A 45 -3.77 2.50 -15.26
C GLU A 45 -3.73 1.58 -16.49
N ARG A 46 -3.66 2.19 -17.68
CA ARG A 46 -3.58 1.45 -18.94
C ARG A 46 -2.30 0.63 -19.04
N ARG A 47 -1.19 1.09 -18.43
CA ARG A 47 0.07 0.34 -18.43
C ARG A 47 0.00 -0.87 -17.48
N LEU A 48 -0.55 -0.67 -16.29
CA LEU A 48 -0.70 -1.74 -15.29
C LEU A 48 -1.61 -2.90 -15.73
N SER A 49 -2.55 -2.64 -16.64
CA SER A 49 -3.47 -3.66 -17.17
C SER A 49 -2.85 -4.49 -18.30
N GLN A 50 -1.82 -3.99 -18.99
CA GLN A 50 -1.14 -4.71 -20.08
C GLN A 50 -0.06 -5.67 -19.57
N ASP A 51 0.52 -5.40 -18.39
CA ASP A 51 1.55 -6.24 -17.77
C ASP A 51 0.95 -7.44 -16.99
N GLN A 52 -0.39 -7.63 -17.01
CA GLN A 52 -1.11 -8.72 -16.33
C GLN A 52 -1.54 -9.87 -17.27
N ASP A 53 -1.24 -9.78 -18.57
CA ASP A 53 -1.48 -10.82 -19.58
C ASP A 53 -0.27 -11.75 -19.80
#